data_AF-A0A4S1CH83-F1
#
_entry.id   AF-A0A4S1CH83-F1
#
_cell.length_a   1.000
_cell.length_b   1.000
_cell.length_c   1.000
_cell.angle_alpha   90.00
_cell.angle_beta   90.00
_cell.angle_gamma   90.00
#
_symmetry.space_group_name_H-M   'P 1'
#
loop_
_entity.id
_entity.type
_entity.pdbx_description
1 polymer ?
#
loop_
_entity_poly.entity_id
_entity_poly.type
_entity_poly.pdbx_seq_one_letter_code
_entity_poly.pdbx_strand_id
1 'polypeptide(L)'
;MRKLFAVLTCLAMVLALSVPIALAGRPVADKTAPTTTASPLGGTFTSAVTVTLSVNEAATTYYTTDGSTPTTGSTVYSAPLTFSTTTTLKYFSKDTAGNLETVKSQTYIISGGTSTHATLTWTGYSMCSTCHTSQAQAMYQGVHYQWKGSAAEMTTGPTTQGKMDATDGSSALNAYCINIQGNWGPCGACHAGTGAKPVATSNPTAAQLASIDCLMCHADATNAPYSRVRNATTGLFEPAAGLNMNLVVQKANQKPTRKNCLGCHAKAGGGDAVKRGDIALASGTTSDVLYDTHMAMGNGGNIQCQGCHTFTGHRVSGRGSDLRPEDSTVEMNCSTSACHPTKSTATGHTTVDVNRHVTRIACQTCHINKYAKNANDTANTEATETHRNWQVAEWNATLNRYEPMPTKANDLIPKYAFWNGTTWGNNAFNAAVLDAATGAYKVSRPVGAISDPVGTKLYPFKYKTASQALANGKVVTLSTATFFATGNYDQAVKDGMVYMGIPSTTAYSTVTTDELQALNHQVPPATGNVLACASCHPNATATQLKLITNLGYGLKGPTSVVCSQCHNEKSPRDYVSMHNHVNVKGYDCSLCHNFSRPERGLKMTPN
;
A
#
# COMPACT_ATOMS: atom_id res chain seq x y z
N MET A 1 -14.16 37.41 -70.79
CA MET A 1 -13.53 37.80 -72.07
C MET A 1 -12.03 37.95 -71.87
N ARG A 2 -11.23 37.92 -72.94
CA ARG A 2 -9.83 38.38 -73.05
C ARG A 2 -9.61 39.70 -72.26
N LYS A 3 -8.44 40.07 -71.70
CA LYS A 3 -7.02 39.65 -71.80
C LYS A 3 -6.21 40.39 -70.69
N LEU A 4 -5.03 39.89 -70.32
CA LEU A 4 -3.73 40.59 -70.03
C LEU A 4 -2.82 39.51 -69.41
N PHE A 5 -1.78 38.93 -70.05
CA PHE A 5 -0.51 39.49 -70.56
C PHE A 5 0.22 40.41 -69.57
N ALA A 6 1.54 40.33 -69.33
CA ALA A 6 2.62 39.32 -69.53
C ALA A 6 3.94 39.96 -68.99
N VAL A 7 5.11 39.35 -69.27
CA VAL A 7 6.50 39.91 -69.14
C VAL A 7 7.17 39.68 -67.75
N LEU A 8 8.41 39.16 -67.60
CA LEU A 8 9.52 38.88 -68.56
C LEU A 8 10.25 37.53 -68.31
N THR A 9 10.99 37.10 -69.34
CA THR A 9 11.71 35.82 -69.58
C THR A 9 13.15 35.70 -69.07
N CYS A 10 13.58 34.44 -68.81
CA CYS A 10 14.89 33.77 -69.09
C CYS A 10 14.98 32.45 -68.27
N LEU A 11 15.83 31.43 -68.48
CA LEU A 11 16.52 30.76 -69.62
C LEU A 11 17.13 29.44 -69.00
N ALA A 12 17.29 28.25 -69.60
CA ALA A 12 17.11 27.71 -70.96
C ALA A 12 16.83 26.17 -70.95
N MET A 13 16.45 25.61 -72.12
CA MET A 13 16.90 24.36 -72.82
C MET A 13 17.72 23.25 -72.09
N VAL A 14 17.62 21.94 -72.38
CA VAL A 14 17.04 21.13 -73.50
C VAL A 14 16.46 19.81 -72.95
N LEU A 15 15.46 19.19 -73.61
CA LEU A 15 15.09 17.78 -73.36
C LEU A 15 14.97 17.00 -74.68
N ALA A 16 15.54 15.79 -74.74
CA ALA A 16 15.45 14.87 -75.89
C ALA A 16 15.20 13.41 -75.47
N LEU A 17 14.42 12.73 -76.30
CA LEU A 17 13.82 11.39 -76.19
C LEU A 17 14.71 10.24 -75.65
N SER A 18 14.12 9.36 -74.83
CA SER A 18 14.49 7.93 -74.75
C SER A 18 13.34 7.06 -74.20
N VAL A 19 13.32 5.78 -74.59
CA VAL A 19 12.28 4.78 -74.27
C VAL A 19 12.55 4.12 -72.92
N PRO A 20 11.54 3.85 -72.06
CA PRO A 20 11.77 3.20 -70.77
C PRO A 20 12.12 1.71 -70.92
N ILE A 21 13.32 1.34 -70.49
CA ILE A 21 13.73 -0.04 -70.29
C ILE A 21 13.11 -0.54 -68.98
N ALA A 22 12.42 -1.68 -69.00
CA ALA A 22 11.93 -2.34 -67.81
C ALA A 22 13.10 -2.94 -67.01
N LEU A 23 13.56 -2.24 -65.98
CA LEU A 23 14.57 -2.74 -65.06
C LEU A 23 13.95 -3.79 -64.12
N ALA A 24 14.40 -5.04 -64.19
CA ALA A 24 14.05 -6.05 -63.22
C ALA A 24 14.55 -5.62 -61.82
N GLY A 25 13.63 -5.38 -60.90
CA GLY A 25 13.97 -4.98 -59.54
C GLY A 25 14.82 -6.04 -58.84
N ARG A 26 15.92 -5.62 -58.20
CA ARG A 26 16.67 -6.49 -57.28
C ARG A 26 15.70 -6.97 -56.19
N PRO A 27 15.70 -8.27 -55.82
CA PRO A 27 14.95 -8.72 -54.66
C PRO A 27 15.47 -7.98 -53.43
N VAL A 28 14.57 -7.28 -52.72
CA VAL A 28 14.88 -6.66 -51.44
C VAL A 28 15.11 -7.78 -50.45
N ALA A 29 16.31 -7.88 -49.89
CA ALA A 29 16.62 -8.87 -48.87
C ALA A 29 15.72 -8.64 -47.66
N ASP A 30 15.02 -9.69 -47.23
CA ASP A 30 14.18 -9.65 -46.04
C ASP A 30 15.05 -9.48 -44.78
N LYS A 31 14.53 -8.68 -43.85
CA LYS A 31 15.17 -8.29 -42.58
C LYS A 31 14.20 -8.38 -41.39
N THR A 32 13.01 -8.90 -41.61
CA THR A 32 11.96 -8.99 -40.60
C THR A 32 12.08 -10.34 -39.90
N ALA A 33 12.07 -10.37 -38.57
CA ALA A 33 12.09 -11.63 -37.84
C ALA A 33 10.70 -12.27 -37.80
N PRO A 34 10.59 -13.61 -37.90
CA PRO A 34 9.32 -14.31 -37.76
C PRO A 34 8.74 -14.16 -36.35
N THR A 35 7.42 -14.30 -36.26
CA THR A 35 6.63 -14.18 -35.04
C THR A 35 5.89 -15.48 -34.73
N THR A 36 6.33 -16.16 -33.66
CA THR A 36 5.73 -17.38 -33.13
C THR A 36 4.72 -17.09 -32.03
N THR A 37 3.57 -17.76 -32.06
CA THR A 37 2.48 -17.67 -31.09
C THR A 37 2.20 -19.04 -30.49
N ALA A 38 2.04 -19.12 -29.16
CA ALA A 38 1.64 -20.32 -28.45
C ALA A 38 0.13 -20.35 -28.19
N SER A 39 -0.52 -21.50 -28.36
CA SER A 39 -1.94 -21.71 -28.08
C SER A 39 -2.17 -23.03 -27.33
N PRO A 40 -2.75 -23.04 -26.13
CA PRO A 40 -3.07 -21.86 -25.32
C PRO A 40 -1.80 -21.12 -24.85
N LEU A 41 -1.95 -19.85 -24.46
CA LEU A 41 -0.90 -19.11 -23.75
C LEU A 41 -0.63 -19.72 -22.36
N GLY A 42 0.50 -19.35 -21.75
CA GLY A 42 0.86 -19.78 -20.40
C GLY A 42 -0.18 -19.37 -19.36
N GLY A 43 -0.31 -20.20 -18.33
CA GLY A 43 -1.38 -20.08 -17.32
C GLY A 43 -1.50 -21.33 -16.46
N THR A 44 -2.56 -21.38 -15.65
CA THR A 44 -2.86 -22.52 -14.77
C THR A 44 -3.91 -23.43 -15.39
N PHE A 45 -3.61 -24.72 -15.45
CA PHE A 45 -4.48 -25.76 -15.99
C PHE A 45 -4.74 -26.84 -14.93
N THR A 46 -5.96 -27.36 -14.87
CA THR A 46 -6.37 -28.42 -13.90
C THR A 46 -6.08 -29.83 -14.40
N SER A 47 -5.81 -29.99 -15.69
CA SER A 47 -5.39 -31.23 -16.35
C SER A 47 -4.12 -30.98 -17.16
N ALA A 48 -3.55 -32.05 -17.75
CA ALA A 48 -2.52 -31.88 -18.76
C ALA A 48 -3.01 -30.97 -19.89
N VAL A 49 -2.12 -30.12 -20.41
CA VAL A 49 -2.39 -29.17 -21.49
C VAL A 49 -1.59 -29.54 -22.72
N THR A 50 -2.21 -29.45 -23.89
CA THR A 50 -1.52 -29.58 -25.18
C THR A 50 -1.37 -28.20 -25.80
N VAL A 51 -0.13 -27.85 -26.14
CA VAL A 51 0.30 -26.53 -26.61
C VAL A 51 0.75 -26.64 -28.06
N THR A 52 0.18 -25.81 -28.91
CA THR A 52 0.61 -25.63 -30.30
C THR A 52 1.43 -24.35 -30.44
N LEU A 53 2.53 -24.41 -31.19
CA LEU A 53 3.25 -23.24 -31.68
C LEU A 53 2.87 -23.01 -33.15
N SER A 54 2.52 -21.77 -33.49
CA SER A 54 2.20 -21.33 -34.85
C SER A 54 3.04 -20.11 -35.20
N VAL A 55 3.66 -20.12 -36.39
CA VAL A 55 4.49 -19.01 -36.89
C VAL A 55 3.80 -18.35 -38.09
N ASN A 56 3.97 -17.03 -38.25
CA ASN A 56 3.30 -16.21 -39.26
C ASN A 56 3.80 -16.44 -40.71
N GLU A 57 4.95 -17.08 -40.88
CA GLU A 57 5.64 -17.24 -42.16
C GLU A 57 6.56 -18.49 -42.18
N ALA A 58 7.23 -18.74 -43.30
CA ALA A 58 8.08 -19.92 -43.48
C ALA A 58 9.35 -19.87 -42.62
N ALA A 59 9.28 -20.49 -41.44
CA ALA A 59 10.36 -20.47 -40.45
C ALA A 59 10.45 -21.78 -39.64
N THR A 60 11.64 -22.06 -39.11
CA THR A 60 11.91 -23.19 -38.20
C THR A 60 11.86 -22.70 -36.75
N THR A 61 10.97 -23.27 -35.95
CA THR A 61 10.85 -22.96 -34.50
C THR A 61 11.71 -23.91 -33.66
N TYR A 62 12.52 -23.35 -32.77
CA TYR A 62 13.36 -24.09 -31.81
C TYR A 62 12.86 -23.84 -30.38
N TYR A 63 12.89 -24.87 -29.51
CA TYR A 63 12.36 -24.76 -28.16
C TYR A 63 13.10 -25.59 -27.10
N THR A 64 12.83 -25.26 -25.84
CA THR A 64 13.25 -25.96 -24.61
C THR A 64 12.10 -25.95 -23.59
N THR A 65 12.01 -26.98 -22.74
CA THR A 65 10.92 -27.16 -21.76
C THR A 65 11.39 -27.10 -20.30
N ASP A 66 12.69 -27.05 -20.07
CA ASP A 66 13.36 -26.94 -18.77
C ASP A 66 13.63 -25.48 -18.34
N GLY A 67 13.26 -24.50 -19.18
CA GLY A 67 13.54 -23.08 -18.97
C GLY A 67 14.97 -22.64 -19.36
N SER A 68 15.81 -23.51 -19.91
CA SER A 68 17.08 -23.12 -20.54
C SER A 68 16.84 -22.26 -21.80
N THR A 69 17.81 -21.46 -22.23
CA THR A 69 17.64 -20.62 -23.44
C THR A 69 17.82 -21.45 -24.71
N PRO A 70 16.81 -21.55 -25.60
CA PRO A 70 16.94 -22.29 -26.86
C PRO A 70 17.96 -21.65 -27.80
N THR A 71 18.59 -22.49 -28.63
CA THR A 71 19.50 -22.10 -29.72
C THR A 71 19.10 -22.83 -31.00
N THR A 72 19.76 -22.57 -32.13
CA THR A 72 19.55 -23.35 -33.37
C THR A 72 20.04 -24.80 -33.29
N GLY A 73 20.66 -25.21 -32.17
CA GLY A 73 20.95 -26.61 -31.84
C GLY A 73 19.96 -27.25 -30.86
N SER A 74 18.93 -26.52 -30.42
CA SER A 74 17.85 -27.06 -29.58
C SER A 74 16.81 -27.83 -30.41
N THR A 75 15.88 -28.50 -29.73
CA THR A 75 14.83 -29.30 -30.38
C THR A 75 13.97 -28.44 -31.32
N VAL A 76 13.76 -28.93 -32.54
CA VAL A 76 12.86 -28.31 -33.52
C VAL A 76 11.42 -28.72 -33.22
N TYR A 77 10.50 -27.76 -33.19
CA TYR A 77 9.08 -28.01 -33.03
C TYR A 77 8.48 -28.63 -34.31
N SER A 78 7.90 -29.82 -34.19
CA SER A 78 7.30 -30.57 -35.32
C SER A 78 5.91 -31.15 -35.00
N ALA A 79 5.51 -31.17 -33.73
CA ALA A 79 4.21 -31.66 -33.26
C ALA A 79 3.81 -30.93 -31.96
N PRO A 80 2.50 -30.89 -31.61
CA PRO A 80 2.03 -30.26 -30.38
C PRO A 80 2.68 -30.84 -29.11
N LEU A 81 2.95 -29.98 -28.12
CA LEU A 81 3.63 -30.35 -26.87
C LEU A 81 2.61 -30.57 -25.76
N THR A 82 2.59 -31.76 -25.14
CA THR A 82 1.70 -32.03 -23.99
C THR A 82 2.48 -31.94 -22.68
N PHE A 83 2.02 -31.07 -21.78
CA PHE A 83 2.58 -30.89 -20.44
C PHE A 83 1.62 -31.43 -19.38
N SER A 84 2.07 -32.42 -18.60
CA SER A 84 1.35 -33.01 -17.46
C SER A 84 1.84 -32.52 -16.09
N THR A 85 2.94 -31.77 -16.06
CA THR A 85 3.53 -31.14 -14.87
C THR A 85 3.90 -29.70 -15.17
N THR A 86 4.16 -28.88 -14.14
CA THR A 86 4.53 -27.47 -14.32
C THR A 86 5.80 -27.35 -15.17
N THR A 87 5.67 -26.69 -16.33
CA THR A 87 6.69 -26.65 -17.39
C THR A 87 6.94 -25.21 -17.85
N THR A 88 8.20 -24.84 -18.06
CA THR A 88 8.57 -23.54 -18.65
C THR A 88 9.05 -23.74 -20.09
N LEU A 89 8.17 -23.41 -21.04
CA LEU A 89 8.45 -23.48 -22.47
C LEU A 89 9.11 -22.18 -22.93
N LYS A 90 10.34 -22.25 -23.44
CA LYS A 90 10.99 -21.16 -24.16
C LYS A 90 11.14 -21.52 -25.63
N TYR A 91 10.93 -20.55 -26.52
CA TYR A 91 10.96 -20.77 -27.96
C TYR A 91 11.34 -19.53 -28.76
N PHE A 92 11.85 -19.72 -29.97
CA PHE A 92 12.04 -18.69 -30.99
C PHE A 92 12.03 -19.34 -32.39
N SER A 93 11.74 -18.56 -33.43
CA SER A 93 11.83 -19.00 -34.83
C SER A 93 12.96 -18.34 -35.61
N LYS A 94 13.43 -19.05 -36.65
CA LYS A 94 14.35 -18.56 -37.68
C LYS A 94 13.76 -18.77 -39.07
N ASP A 95 13.67 -17.72 -39.88
CA ASP A 95 13.15 -17.79 -41.25
C ASP A 95 14.18 -18.33 -42.27
N THR A 96 13.77 -18.42 -43.54
CA THR A 96 14.65 -18.82 -44.65
C THR A 96 15.69 -17.76 -45.06
N ALA A 97 15.50 -16.49 -44.72
CA ALA A 97 16.44 -15.40 -44.99
C ALA A 97 17.55 -15.31 -43.91
N GLY A 98 17.33 -15.92 -42.75
CA GLY A 98 18.24 -15.98 -41.61
C GLY A 98 17.87 -15.08 -40.44
N ASN A 99 16.75 -14.35 -40.46
CA ASN A 99 16.36 -13.48 -39.35
C ASN A 99 15.89 -14.32 -38.15
N LEU A 100 16.14 -13.80 -36.95
CA LEU A 100 15.92 -14.51 -35.68
C LEU A 100 14.90 -13.79 -34.82
N GLU A 101 13.87 -14.51 -34.38
CA GLU A 101 12.92 -14.03 -33.38
C GLU A 101 13.60 -13.87 -32.00
N THR A 102 13.19 -12.87 -31.23
CA THR A 102 13.55 -12.75 -29.81
C THR A 102 12.93 -13.89 -29.00
N VAL A 103 13.71 -14.59 -28.17
CA VAL A 103 13.23 -15.72 -27.35
C VAL A 103 12.02 -15.33 -26.50
N LYS A 104 10.91 -16.04 -26.71
CA LYS A 104 9.67 -15.97 -25.93
C LYS A 104 9.66 -17.03 -24.83
N SER A 105 8.91 -16.79 -23.77
CA SER A 105 8.78 -17.68 -22.61
C SER A 105 7.33 -17.79 -22.19
N GLN A 106 6.86 -19.00 -21.91
CA GLN A 106 5.52 -19.32 -21.40
C GLN A 106 5.65 -20.33 -20.26
N THR A 107 4.89 -20.14 -19.19
CA THR A 107 4.85 -21.09 -18.06
C THR A 107 3.47 -21.73 -17.98
N TYR A 108 3.44 -23.06 -18.02
CA TYR A 108 2.23 -23.87 -17.91
C TYR A 108 2.23 -24.52 -16.53
N ILE A 109 1.31 -24.13 -15.66
CA ILE A 109 1.20 -24.64 -14.28
C ILE A 109 0.12 -25.71 -14.26
N ILE A 110 0.53 -26.98 -14.16
CA ILE A 110 -0.41 -28.11 -14.15
C ILE A 110 -0.74 -28.47 -12.70
N SER A 111 -1.95 -28.12 -12.27
CA SER A 111 -2.49 -28.41 -10.94
C SER A 111 -3.16 -29.80 -10.88
N GLY A 112 -2.91 -30.65 -11.88
CA GLY A 112 -3.48 -31.98 -12.07
C GLY A 112 -2.90 -33.06 -11.15
N GLY A 113 -3.01 -32.83 -9.84
CA GLY A 113 -2.65 -33.78 -8.79
C GLY A 113 -3.52 -33.53 -7.57
N THR A 114 -4.77 -33.99 -7.60
CA THR A 114 -5.70 -33.86 -6.48
C THR A 114 -5.35 -34.82 -5.33
N SER A 115 -4.23 -34.56 -4.67
CA SER A 115 -4.18 -34.72 -3.22
C SER A 115 -5.11 -33.65 -2.64
N THR A 116 -6.40 -33.98 -2.55
CA THR A 116 -7.34 -33.13 -1.82
C THR A 116 -6.86 -33.03 -0.38
N HIS A 117 -6.86 -31.83 0.20
CA HIS A 117 -6.41 -31.64 1.59
C HIS A 117 -7.10 -32.60 2.57
N ALA A 118 -8.31 -33.08 2.28
CA ALA A 118 -9.12 -34.02 3.06
C ALA A 118 -8.41 -35.28 3.59
N THR A 119 -7.32 -35.76 2.98
CA THR A 119 -6.56 -36.93 3.46
C THR A 119 -5.22 -36.58 4.10
N LEU A 120 -4.91 -35.29 4.30
CA LEU A 120 -3.65 -34.85 4.91
C LEU A 120 -3.62 -35.17 6.41
N THR A 121 -2.47 -35.64 6.87
CA THR A 121 -2.07 -35.73 8.27
C THR A 121 -1.03 -34.65 8.54
N TRP A 122 -1.15 -33.94 9.66
CA TRP A 122 -0.21 -32.89 10.05
C TRP A 122 1.16 -33.47 10.39
N THR A 123 2.19 -33.08 9.63
CA THR A 123 3.59 -33.44 9.89
C THR A 123 4.49 -32.23 10.14
N GLY A 124 3.90 -31.07 10.43
CA GLY A 124 4.60 -29.79 10.58
C GLY A 124 4.59 -28.92 9.31
N TYR A 125 4.95 -27.64 9.45
CA TYR A 125 4.81 -26.61 8.41
C TYR A 125 5.52 -26.91 7.08
N SER A 126 6.57 -27.73 7.08
CA SER A 126 7.30 -28.16 5.87
C SER A 126 6.42 -28.90 4.85
N MET A 127 5.32 -29.52 5.29
CA MET A 127 4.33 -30.19 4.43
C MET A 127 3.67 -29.23 3.43
N CYS A 128 3.54 -27.94 3.80
CA CYS A 128 2.96 -26.93 2.92
C CYS A 128 3.91 -26.65 1.75
N SER A 129 5.20 -26.45 2.03
CA SER A 129 6.20 -26.12 1.03
C SER A 129 6.59 -27.27 0.09
N THR A 130 6.21 -28.52 0.40
CA THR A 130 6.45 -29.68 -0.47
C THR A 130 5.52 -29.71 -1.69
N CYS A 131 4.29 -29.18 -1.57
CA CYS A 131 3.37 -29.01 -2.69
C CYS A 131 3.29 -27.55 -3.18
N HIS A 132 3.51 -26.58 -2.29
CA HIS A 132 3.35 -25.14 -2.57
C HIS A 132 4.69 -24.38 -2.52
N THR A 133 5.76 -24.97 -3.06
CA THR A 133 7.12 -24.39 -3.00
C THR A 133 7.18 -22.98 -3.60
N SER A 134 6.53 -22.77 -4.75
CA SER A 134 6.51 -21.44 -5.40
C SER A 134 5.77 -20.38 -4.59
N GLN A 135 4.70 -20.75 -3.89
CA GLN A 135 3.92 -19.88 -3.01
C GLN A 135 4.71 -19.57 -1.74
N ALA A 136 5.38 -20.56 -1.17
CA ALA A 136 6.28 -20.39 -0.03
C ALA A 136 7.46 -19.47 -0.37
N GLN A 137 8.10 -19.64 -1.54
CA GLN A 137 9.14 -18.74 -2.03
C GLN A 137 8.62 -17.31 -2.21
N ALA A 138 7.46 -17.13 -2.83
CA ALA A 138 6.88 -15.82 -3.05
C ALA A 138 6.53 -15.11 -1.73
N MET A 139 5.93 -15.84 -0.78
CA MET A 139 5.64 -15.37 0.58
C MET A 139 6.91 -15.06 1.37
N TYR A 140 7.97 -15.86 1.22
CA TYR A 140 9.27 -15.63 1.87
C TYR A 140 9.88 -14.28 1.49
N GLN A 141 9.72 -13.86 0.24
CA GLN A 141 10.17 -12.55 -0.23
C GLN A 141 9.21 -11.40 0.16
N GLY A 142 7.98 -11.75 0.56
CA GLY A 142 6.89 -10.84 0.95
C GLY A 142 7.22 -9.96 2.15
N VAL A 143 6.72 -8.72 2.18
CA VAL A 143 6.82 -7.82 3.34
C VAL A 143 6.19 -8.44 4.60
N HIS A 144 5.16 -9.26 4.44
CA HIS A 144 4.54 -9.99 5.55
C HIS A 144 5.50 -10.98 6.26
N TYR A 145 6.46 -11.54 5.53
CA TYR A 145 7.50 -12.42 6.10
C TYR A 145 8.81 -11.69 6.38
N GLN A 146 9.31 -10.84 5.48
CA GLN A 146 10.57 -10.11 5.72
C GLN A 146 10.44 -8.97 6.74
N TRP A 147 9.23 -8.44 6.93
CA TRP A 147 8.96 -7.21 7.72
C TRP A 147 9.78 -5.98 7.29
N LYS A 148 10.37 -6.05 6.10
CA LYS A 148 11.23 -5.06 5.45
C LYS A 148 11.07 -5.24 3.93
N GLY A 149 11.09 -4.16 3.17
CA GLY A 149 10.85 -4.17 1.72
C GLY A 149 11.07 -2.80 1.08
N SER A 150 10.73 -2.67 -0.20
CA SER A 150 10.93 -1.43 -0.97
C SER A 150 10.23 -0.23 -0.31
N ALA A 151 11.00 0.80 0.00
CA ALA A 151 10.55 2.01 0.67
C ALA A 151 10.68 3.24 -0.25
N ALA A 152 10.44 3.06 -1.56
CA ALA A 152 10.53 4.13 -2.57
C ALA A 152 9.70 5.38 -2.20
N GLU A 153 8.53 5.17 -1.60
CA GLU A 153 7.61 6.22 -1.15
C GLU A 153 7.98 6.85 0.21
N MET A 154 9.22 6.67 0.68
CA MET A 154 9.75 7.30 1.89
C MET A 154 10.77 8.38 1.53
N THR A 155 10.57 9.60 2.04
CA THR A 155 11.50 10.72 1.80
C THR A 155 12.72 10.70 2.74
N THR A 156 12.86 9.68 3.58
CA THR A 156 13.91 9.54 4.59
C THR A 156 14.27 8.08 4.82
N GLY A 157 15.54 7.82 5.13
CA GLY A 157 16.08 6.47 5.35
C GLY A 157 16.53 5.78 4.06
N PRO A 158 17.01 4.52 4.15
CA PRO A 158 17.47 3.77 2.99
C PRO A 158 16.33 3.32 2.06
N THR A 159 16.64 2.84 0.86
CA THR A 159 15.65 2.39 -0.14
C THR A 159 14.85 1.15 0.27
N THR A 160 15.30 0.42 1.29
CA THR A 160 14.60 -0.75 1.85
C THR A 160 14.40 -0.56 3.35
N GLN A 161 13.15 -0.50 3.81
CA GLN A 161 12.80 -0.22 5.21
C GLN A 161 11.66 -1.10 5.72
N GLY A 162 11.45 -1.09 7.03
CA GLY A 162 10.27 -1.70 7.63
C GLY A 162 10.36 -1.82 9.13
N LYS A 163 9.58 -2.77 9.66
CA LYS A 163 9.56 -3.08 11.08
C LYS A 163 10.90 -3.72 11.50
N MET A 164 11.50 -4.56 10.67
CA MET A 164 12.64 -5.43 11.03
C MET A 164 13.83 -4.69 11.68
N ASP A 165 14.40 -5.29 12.73
CA ASP A 165 15.68 -4.92 13.36
C ASP A 165 16.77 -4.72 12.30
N ALA A 166 17.46 -3.59 12.32
CA ALA A 166 18.53 -3.33 11.36
C ALA A 166 19.48 -2.21 11.83
N THR A 167 20.78 -2.49 11.81
CA THR A 167 21.85 -1.52 12.14
C THR A 167 22.11 -0.50 11.03
N ASP A 168 21.53 -0.69 9.84
CA ASP A 168 21.62 0.18 8.67
C ASP A 168 20.70 1.43 8.73
N GLY A 169 20.01 1.66 9.86
CA GLY A 169 19.05 2.76 10.01
C GLY A 169 17.71 2.56 9.26
N SER A 170 17.42 1.35 8.76
CA SER A 170 16.15 1.04 8.07
C SER A 170 14.97 0.69 8.98
N SER A 171 15.22 0.54 10.29
CA SER A 171 14.23 0.07 11.27
C SER A 171 13.29 1.21 11.72
N ALA A 172 12.01 1.06 11.41
CA ALA A 172 11.00 2.10 11.52
C ALA A 172 10.51 2.36 12.95
N LEU A 173 10.40 3.63 13.35
CA LEU A 173 9.78 4.01 14.61
C LEU A 173 8.25 4.14 14.50
N ASN A 174 7.56 3.99 15.64
CA ASN A 174 6.13 4.30 15.83
C ASN A 174 5.84 4.88 17.24
N ALA A 175 4.71 5.54 17.41
CA ALA A 175 4.27 6.12 18.69
C ALA A 175 3.53 5.11 19.60
N TYR A 176 3.83 3.80 19.48
CA TYR A 176 3.25 2.72 20.31
C TYR A 176 4.37 1.94 21.02
N CYS A 177 4.76 0.79 20.49
CA CYS A 177 5.85 -0.08 20.97
C CYS A 177 7.24 0.38 20.48
N ILE A 178 7.34 1.57 19.90
CA ILE A 178 8.56 2.21 19.39
C ILE A 178 9.17 1.43 18.22
N ASN A 179 9.83 0.30 18.48
CA ASN A 179 10.55 -0.50 17.49
C ASN A 179 10.72 -1.96 17.96
N ILE A 180 11.02 -2.88 17.05
CA ILE A 180 11.27 -4.29 17.41
C ILE A 180 12.72 -4.65 17.77
N GLN A 181 13.66 -3.71 17.67
CA GLN A 181 15.05 -3.87 18.09
C GLN A 181 15.12 -4.43 19.53
N GLY A 182 15.63 -5.65 19.67
CA GLY A 182 15.67 -6.40 20.95
C GLY A 182 14.32 -6.96 21.44
N ASN A 183 13.21 -6.59 20.80
CA ASN A 183 11.82 -6.85 21.19
C ASN A 183 11.12 -7.93 20.34
N TRP A 184 11.90 -8.81 19.68
CA TRP A 184 11.36 -9.83 18.77
C TRP A 184 10.35 -10.79 19.43
N GLY A 185 10.63 -11.25 20.66
CA GLY A 185 9.76 -12.19 21.39
C GLY A 185 8.29 -11.76 21.49
N PRO A 186 7.97 -10.60 22.11
CA PRO A 186 6.60 -10.12 22.20
C PRO A 186 6.02 -9.69 20.83
N CYS A 187 6.85 -9.19 19.92
CA CYS A 187 6.36 -8.63 18.66
C CYS A 187 6.08 -9.70 17.59
N GLY A 188 6.85 -10.79 17.57
CA GLY A 188 6.79 -11.89 16.61
C GLY A 188 5.48 -12.68 16.61
N ALA A 189 4.63 -12.51 17.62
CA ALA A 189 3.30 -13.15 17.64
C ALA A 189 2.45 -12.81 16.41
N CYS A 190 2.64 -11.62 15.83
CA CYS A 190 2.00 -11.16 14.59
C CYS A 190 2.86 -11.34 13.32
N HIS A 191 3.98 -12.05 13.38
CA HIS A 191 4.83 -12.34 12.23
C HIS A 191 4.36 -13.59 11.49
N ALA A 192 4.39 -13.59 10.16
CA ALA A 192 3.91 -14.71 9.33
C ALA A 192 4.86 -15.94 9.30
N GLY A 193 5.73 -16.08 10.30
CA GLY A 193 6.64 -17.20 10.47
C GLY A 193 6.52 -17.82 11.85
N THR A 194 7.20 -18.95 12.04
CA THR A 194 7.17 -19.80 13.23
C THR A 194 8.09 -19.32 14.36
N GLY A 195 8.53 -18.05 14.33
CA GLY A 195 9.28 -17.42 15.42
C GLY A 195 10.78 -17.24 15.20
N ALA A 196 11.34 -17.81 14.13
CA ALA A 196 12.67 -17.41 13.65
C ALA A 196 12.62 -16.00 13.03
N LYS A 197 13.64 -15.17 13.27
CA LYS A 197 13.78 -13.89 12.56
C LYS A 197 13.99 -14.15 11.06
N PRO A 198 13.32 -13.40 10.15
CA PRO A 198 13.56 -13.55 8.72
C PRO A 198 15.00 -13.16 8.37
N VAL A 199 15.55 -13.83 7.35
CA VAL A 199 16.84 -13.51 6.75
C VAL A 199 16.57 -13.20 5.28
N ALA A 200 17.01 -12.04 4.81
CA ALA A 200 16.83 -11.67 3.41
C ALA A 200 17.79 -12.49 2.53
N THR A 201 17.24 -13.33 1.64
CA THR A 201 17.98 -14.09 0.63
C THR A 201 17.08 -14.31 -0.58
N SER A 202 17.63 -14.21 -1.79
CA SER A 202 16.92 -14.56 -3.03
C SER A 202 16.65 -16.06 -3.14
N ASN A 203 17.49 -16.89 -2.51
CA ASN A 203 17.46 -18.35 -2.58
C ASN A 203 17.27 -18.94 -1.16
N PRO A 204 16.03 -18.97 -0.63
CA PRO A 204 15.75 -19.55 0.68
C PRO A 204 15.89 -21.08 0.67
N THR A 205 16.47 -21.63 1.74
CA THR A 205 16.57 -23.08 1.94
C THR A 205 15.21 -23.70 2.30
N ALA A 206 15.08 -25.03 2.18
CA ALA A 206 13.86 -25.74 2.57
C ALA A 206 13.49 -25.49 4.07
N ALA A 207 14.48 -25.38 4.95
CA ALA A 207 14.26 -25.06 6.37
C ALA A 207 13.75 -23.60 6.58
N GLN A 208 14.25 -22.66 5.78
CA GLN A 208 13.78 -21.28 5.77
C GLN A 208 12.34 -21.18 5.24
N LEU A 209 11.97 -21.95 4.21
CA LEU A 209 10.59 -22.04 3.72
C LEU A 209 9.66 -22.74 4.72
N ALA A 210 10.13 -23.77 5.42
CA ALA A 210 9.40 -24.44 6.49
C ALA A 210 9.21 -23.58 7.75
N SER A 211 9.85 -22.40 7.82
CA SER A 211 9.65 -21.43 8.90
C SER A 211 8.48 -20.46 8.64
N ILE A 212 7.77 -20.59 7.51
CA ILE A 212 6.58 -19.81 7.18
C ILE A 212 5.33 -20.46 7.81
N ASP A 213 4.51 -19.67 8.51
CA ASP A 213 3.24 -20.14 9.08
C ASP A 213 2.08 -19.83 8.12
N CYS A 214 1.86 -20.75 7.17
CA CYS A 214 0.78 -20.63 6.19
C CYS A 214 -0.62 -20.63 6.83
N LEU A 215 -0.77 -21.23 8.01
CA LEU A 215 -2.07 -21.49 8.63
C LEU A 215 -2.67 -20.24 9.29
N MET A 216 -1.85 -19.24 9.65
CA MET A 216 -2.34 -17.92 10.08
C MET A 216 -3.34 -17.32 9.08
N CYS A 217 -3.05 -17.46 7.78
CA CYS A 217 -3.85 -16.90 6.70
C CYS A 217 -4.88 -17.89 6.13
N HIS A 218 -4.52 -19.17 6.01
CA HIS A 218 -5.30 -20.16 5.26
C HIS A 218 -6.14 -21.14 6.08
N ALA A 219 -6.03 -21.16 7.42
CA ALA A 219 -6.89 -22.00 8.24
C ALA A 219 -8.36 -21.53 8.21
N ASP A 220 -9.28 -22.49 8.33
CA ASP A 220 -10.72 -22.23 8.43
C ASP A 220 -11.06 -21.57 9.76
N ALA A 221 -11.21 -20.24 9.76
CA ALA A 221 -11.50 -19.46 10.96
C ALA A 221 -12.89 -19.73 11.59
N THR A 222 -13.68 -20.68 11.05
CA THR A 222 -15.00 -21.06 11.57
C THR A 222 -15.08 -22.55 11.92
N ASN A 223 -14.69 -23.45 11.01
CA ASN A 223 -14.88 -24.90 11.14
C ASN A 223 -13.63 -25.66 11.62
N ALA A 224 -12.44 -25.06 11.48
CA ALA A 224 -11.17 -25.66 11.91
C ALA A 224 -10.19 -24.55 12.34
N PRO A 225 -10.53 -23.80 13.41
CA PRO A 225 -9.78 -22.62 13.81
C PRO A 225 -8.36 -23.00 14.22
N TYR A 226 -7.40 -22.18 13.79
CA TYR A 226 -6.00 -22.31 14.12
C TYR A 226 -5.56 -21.23 15.11
N SER A 227 -4.76 -21.62 16.08
CA SER A 227 -4.10 -20.72 17.02
C SER A 227 -2.73 -21.30 17.41
N ARG A 228 -1.85 -20.43 17.92
CA ARG A 228 -0.46 -20.78 18.22
C ARG A 228 0.01 -20.08 19.48
N VAL A 229 0.91 -20.72 20.20
CA VAL A 229 1.52 -20.22 21.44
C VAL A 229 3.03 -20.12 21.24
N ARG A 230 3.69 -19.18 21.93
CA ARG A 230 5.15 -19.14 21.95
C ARG A 230 5.67 -20.14 22.97
N ASN A 231 6.38 -21.16 22.52
CA ASN A 231 7.05 -22.09 23.39
C ASN A 231 8.24 -21.38 24.06
N ALA A 232 8.31 -21.41 25.39
CA ALA A 232 9.33 -20.71 26.16
C ALA A 232 10.73 -21.34 26.02
N THR A 233 10.79 -22.65 25.78
CA THR A 233 12.03 -23.44 25.66
C THR A 233 12.63 -23.34 24.26
N THR A 234 11.82 -23.51 23.20
CA THR A 234 12.29 -23.45 21.81
C THR A 234 12.34 -22.01 21.28
N GLY A 235 11.55 -21.10 21.87
CA GLY A 235 11.38 -19.73 21.40
C GLY A 235 10.52 -19.61 20.13
N LEU A 236 9.99 -20.71 19.61
CA LEU A 236 9.19 -20.80 18.39
C LEU A 236 7.69 -20.61 18.68
N PHE A 237 6.92 -20.33 17.63
CA PHE A 237 5.45 -20.38 17.65
C PHE A 237 4.97 -21.75 17.18
N GLU A 238 4.35 -22.48 18.10
CA GLU A 238 3.87 -23.84 17.91
C GLU A 238 2.33 -23.85 18.01
N PRO A 239 1.62 -24.76 17.31
CA PRO A 239 0.17 -24.85 17.42
C PRO A 239 -0.29 -24.99 18.88
N ALA A 240 -1.39 -24.32 19.24
CA ALA A 240 -1.91 -24.40 20.60
C ALA A 240 -2.36 -25.83 20.95
N ALA A 241 -2.21 -26.21 22.22
CA ALA A 241 -2.66 -27.50 22.71
C ALA A 241 -4.18 -27.68 22.51
N GLY A 242 -4.61 -28.90 22.17
CA GLY A 242 -6.02 -29.24 21.95
C GLY A 242 -6.54 -29.01 20.52
N LEU A 243 -5.74 -28.46 19.60
CA LEU A 243 -6.13 -28.33 18.19
C LEU A 243 -6.06 -29.67 17.44
N ASN A 244 -7.12 -30.01 16.69
CA ASN A 244 -7.06 -31.09 15.72
C ASN A 244 -6.35 -30.60 14.45
N MET A 245 -5.01 -30.66 14.45
CA MET A 245 -4.19 -30.14 13.36
C MET A 245 -4.41 -30.86 12.01
N ASN A 246 -4.85 -32.13 12.02
CA ASN A 246 -5.25 -32.83 10.81
C ASN A 246 -6.46 -32.11 10.18
N LEU A 247 -7.51 -31.84 10.96
CA LEU A 247 -8.68 -31.10 10.48
C LEU A 247 -8.32 -29.69 10.00
N VAL A 248 -7.39 -29.00 10.68
CA VAL A 248 -6.90 -27.68 10.26
C VAL A 248 -6.30 -27.72 8.86
N VAL A 249 -5.36 -28.63 8.57
CA VAL A 249 -4.79 -28.72 7.21
C VAL A 249 -5.79 -29.25 6.20
N GLN A 250 -6.65 -30.19 6.58
CA GLN A 250 -7.72 -30.73 5.74
C GLN A 250 -8.71 -29.67 5.26
N LYS A 251 -8.88 -28.58 6.03
CA LYS A 251 -9.74 -27.42 5.71
C LYS A 251 -8.96 -26.18 5.21
N ALA A 252 -7.63 -26.25 5.13
CA ALA A 252 -6.78 -25.15 4.69
C ALA A 252 -6.77 -24.90 3.15
N ASN A 253 -7.84 -25.29 2.45
CA ASN A 253 -7.99 -25.15 0.99
C ASN A 253 -8.78 -23.90 0.58
N GLN A 254 -8.88 -22.91 1.47
CA GLN A 254 -9.71 -21.72 1.28
C GLN A 254 -8.92 -20.41 1.19
N LYS A 255 -9.56 -19.38 0.63
CA LYS A 255 -9.04 -18.01 0.64
C LYS A 255 -9.16 -17.45 2.07
N PRO A 256 -8.20 -16.60 2.52
CA PRO A 256 -8.31 -15.94 3.81
C PRO A 256 -9.63 -15.17 3.97
N THR A 257 -10.17 -15.13 5.18
CA THR A 257 -11.32 -14.30 5.55
C THR A 257 -10.87 -13.08 6.35
N ARG A 258 -11.75 -12.09 6.56
CA ARG A 258 -11.47 -10.97 7.48
C ARG A 258 -10.96 -11.45 8.85
N LYS A 259 -11.51 -12.54 9.41
CA LYS A 259 -11.06 -13.09 10.71
C LYS A 259 -9.56 -13.46 10.72
N ASN A 260 -9.05 -14.06 9.64
CA ASN A 260 -7.63 -14.43 9.52
C ASN A 260 -6.74 -13.17 9.56
N CYS A 261 -7.07 -12.14 8.77
CA CYS A 261 -6.31 -10.89 8.71
C CYS A 261 -6.37 -10.12 10.05
N LEU A 262 -7.56 -10.01 10.65
CA LEU A 262 -7.81 -9.22 11.85
C LEU A 262 -7.16 -9.82 13.11
N GLY A 263 -6.86 -11.13 13.11
CA GLY A 263 -6.08 -11.78 14.17
C GLY A 263 -4.76 -11.06 14.49
N CYS A 264 -4.16 -10.38 13.52
CA CYS A 264 -2.98 -9.51 13.72
C CYS A 264 -3.26 -8.03 13.45
N HIS A 265 -4.04 -7.68 12.41
CA HIS A 265 -4.21 -6.28 11.99
C HIS A 265 -5.04 -5.45 12.97
N ALA A 266 -6.06 -6.04 13.60
CA ALA A 266 -6.88 -5.37 14.60
C ALA A 266 -6.16 -5.23 15.95
N LYS A 267 -5.39 -6.26 16.33
CA LYS A 267 -4.63 -6.33 17.60
C LYS A 267 -3.30 -5.56 17.58
N ALA A 268 -3.00 -4.86 16.49
CA ALA A 268 -1.75 -4.12 16.33
C ALA A 268 -1.62 -3.04 17.42
N GLY A 269 -0.42 -2.92 18.01
CA GLY A 269 -0.14 -1.99 19.11
C GLY A 269 -0.35 -2.57 20.52
N GLY A 270 -0.82 -3.81 20.66
CA GLY A 270 -0.90 -4.52 21.94
C GLY A 270 -2.32 -4.94 22.38
N GLY A 271 -3.34 -4.59 21.61
CA GLY A 271 -4.73 -4.95 21.90
C GLY A 271 -5.65 -4.57 20.74
N ASP A 272 -6.89 -5.02 20.78
CA ASP A 272 -7.88 -4.69 19.74
C ASP A 272 -8.17 -3.18 19.66
N ALA A 273 -8.45 -2.70 18.45
CA ALA A 273 -8.64 -1.30 18.07
C ALA A 273 -7.49 -0.32 18.43
N VAL A 274 -6.42 -0.76 19.10
CA VAL A 274 -5.38 0.11 19.69
C VAL A 274 -4.67 0.97 18.64
N LYS A 275 -4.07 0.36 17.61
CA LYS A 275 -3.24 1.09 16.64
C LYS A 275 -4.04 1.77 15.53
N ARG A 276 -4.85 1.04 14.77
CA ARG A 276 -5.43 1.55 13.52
C ARG A 276 -6.54 2.57 13.76
N GLY A 277 -7.50 2.24 14.63
CA GLY A 277 -8.65 3.09 14.95
C GLY A 277 -9.76 3.07 13.90
N ASP A 278 -9.49 2.66 12.66
CA ASP A 278 -10.50 2.34 11.64
C ASP A 278 -10.72 0.82 11.46
N ILE A 279 -9.95 -0.02 12.16
CA ILE A 279 -10.07 -1.49 12.13
C ILE A 279 -10.07 -2.05 13.55
N ALA A 280 -10.96 -2.99 13.82
CA ALA A 280 -11.06 -3.78 15.05
C ALA A 280 -11.49 -5.24 14.74
N LEU A 281 -11.55 -6.13 15.74
CA LEU A 281 -12.08 -7.48 15.54
C LEU A 281 -13.54 -7.46 15.08
N ALA A 282 -14.32 -6.45 15.54
CA ALA A 282 -15.68 -6.19 15.08
C ALA A 282 -15.80 -6.08 13.55
N SER A 283 -14.77 -5.55 12.84
CA SER A 283 -14.75 -5.48 11.37
C SER A 283 -14.85 -6.86 10.70
N GLY A 284 -14.60 -7.95 11.44
CA GLY A 284 -14.71 -9.33 10.96
C GLY A 284 -16.09 -9.96 11.13
N THR A 285 -16.95 -9.38 11.97
CA THR A 285 -18.18 -10.03 12.46
C THR A 285 -19.41 -9.13 12.56
N THR A 286 -19.27 -7.80 12.43
CA THR A 286 -20.40 -6.88 12.51
C THR A 286 -21.30 -6.94 11.27
N SER A 287 -22.59 -6.70 11.47
CA SER A 287 -23.60 -6.43 10.46
C SER A 287 -23.99 -4.94 10.40
N ASP A 288 -23.39 -4.10 11.25
CA ASP A 288 -23.65 -2.67 11.32
C ASP A 288 -23.03 -1.92 10.15
N VAL A 289 -23.88 -1.50 9.21
CA VAL A 289 -23.48 -0.69 8.05
C VAL A 289 -22.99 0.71 8.45
N LEU A 290 -23.41 1.26 9.59
CA LEU A 290 -22.93 2.56 10.10
C LEU A 290 -21.50 2.44 10.63
N TYR A 291 -21.07 1.24 11.04
CA TYR A 291 -19.67 0.95 11.35
C TYR A 291 -18.83 0.91 10.06
N ASP A 292 -19.12 0.00 9.14
CA ASP A 292 -18.48 -0.03 7.82
C ASP A 292 -19.39 -0.68 6.76
N THR A 293 -19.84 0.11 5.78
CA THR A 293 -20.79 -0.32 4.74
C THR A 293 -20.20 -1.33 3.76
N HIS A 294 -18.87 -1.44 3.65
CA HIS A 294 -18.21 -2.38 2.75
C HIS A 294 -18.03 -3.75 3.42
N MET A 295 -17.61 -3.76 4.69
CA MET A 295 -17.27 -4.99 5.43
C MET A 295 -18.45 -5.62 6.18
N ALA A 296 -19.50 -4.85 6.52
CA ALA A 296 -20.66 -5.35 7.27
C ALA A 296 -21.34 -6.54 6.57
N MET A 297 -21.69 -7.58 7.34
CA MET A 297 -22.16 -8.87 6.84
C MET A 297 -23.67 -8.94 6.56
N GLY A 298 -24.46 -8.00 7.08
CA GLY A 298 -25.89 -7.89 6.84
C GLY A 298 -26.18 -7.18 5.52
N ASN A 299 -26.88 -6.04 5.56
CA ASN A 299 -27.18 -5.21 4.38
C ASN A 299 -25.96 -4.42 3.84
N GLY A 300 -24.73 -4.81 4.23
CA GLY A 300 -23.48 -4.24 3.73
C GLY A 300 -22.92 -5.05 2.56
N GLY A 301 -21.75 -4.64 2.06
CA GLY A 301 -21.08 -5.33 0.96
C GLY A 301 -20.49 -6.70 1.32
N ASN A 302 -20.34 -7.04 2.61
CA ASN A 302 -19.64 -8.21 3.13
C ASN A 302 -18.24 -8.46 2.47
N ILE A 303 -17.58 -7.40 2.01
CA ILE A 303 -16.35 -7.47 1.24
C ILE A 303 -15.23 -8.00 2.14
N GLN A 304 -14.57 -9.08 1.70
CA GLN A 304 -13.38 -9.61 2.37
C GLN A 304 -12.16 -8.71 2.07
N CYS A 305 -11.13 -8.74 2.90
CA CYS A 305 -9.95 -7.86 2.72
C CYS A 305 -9.39 -7.92 1.29
N GLN A 306 -9.30 -9.13 0.71
CA GLN A 306 -8.82 -9.38 -0.65
C GLN A 306 -9.75 -8.94 -1.79
N GLY A 307 -10.95 -8.42 -1.48
CA GLY A 307 -11.82 -7.75 -2.45
C GLY A 307 -11.33 -6.35 -2.81
N CYS A 308 -10.55 -5.73 -1.92
CA CYS A 308 -9.86 -4.46 -2.18
C CYS A 308 -8.35 -4.67 -2.26
N HIS A 309 -7.76 -5.37 -1.28
CA HIS A 309 -6.34 -5.71 -1.27
C HIS A 309 -6.06 -6.81 -2.29
N THR A 310 -5.58 -6.44 -3.48
CA THR A 310 -5.16 -7.41 -4.49
C THR A 310 -3.94 -8.20 -3.99
N PHE A 311 -3.91 -9.50 -4.32
CA PHE A 311 -2.81 -10.41 -4.00
C PHE A 311 -2.22 -10.96 -5.30
N THR A 312 -0.97 -10.63 -5.60
CA THR A 312 -0.24 -11.16 -6.77
C THR A 312 1.05 -11.81 -6.29
N GLY A 313 1.17 -13.14 -6.41
CA GLY A 313 2.35 -13.86 -5.91
C GLY A 313 2.61 -13.62 -4.41
N HIS A 314 1.56 -13.70 -3.58
CA HIS A 314 1.60 -13.37 -2.14
C HIS A 314 2.01 -11.93 -1.78
N ARG A 315 2.22 -11.05 -2.77
CA ARG A 315 2.38 -9.60 -2.57
C ARG A 315 1.04 -8.92 -2.42
N VAL A 316 0.92 -8.03 -1.44
CA VAL A 316 -0.35 -7.38 -1.10
C VAL A 316 -0.34 -5.90 -1.48
N SER A 317 -1.34 -5.45 -2.23
CA SER A 317 -1.49 -4.03 -2.57
C SER A 317 -2.02 -3.20 -1.42
N GLY A 318 -1.66 -1.91 -1.40
CA GLY A 318 -2.21 -0.91 -0.50
C GLY A 318 -1.25 -0.57 0.64
N ARG A 319 -0.84 0.71 0.68
CA ARG A 319 0.07 1.28 1.67
C ARG A 319 -0.60 2.47 2.36
N GLY A 320 -0.64 2.47 3.69
CA GLY A 320 -1.01 3.64 4.49
C GLY A 320 0.21 4.54 4.76
N SER A 321 -0.01 5.82 5.08
CA SER A 321 1.07 6.78 5.30
C SER A 321 2.08 6.38 6.38
N ASP A 322 1.69 5.60 7.39
CA ASP A 322 2.59 5.15 8.47
C ASP A 322 3.40 3.89 8.13
N LEU A 323 3.12 3.25 7.00
CA LEU A 323 3.82 2.06 6.53
C LEU A 323 5.03 2.45 5.67
N ARG A 324 6.20 1.86 5.97
CA ARG A 324 7.43 2.17 5.25
C ARG A 324 7.56 1.38 3.94
N PRO A 325 7.55 0.03 3.96
CA PRO A 325 7.61 -0.72 2.72
C PRO A 325 6.25 -0.76 2.01
N GLU A 326 6.31 -0.80 0.69
CA GLU A 326 5.24 -1.28 -0.17
C GLU A 326 5.55 -2.71 -0.62
N ASP A 327 4.55 -3.60 -0.57
CA ASP A 327 4.70 -5.01 -0.95
C ASP A 327 4.30 -5.25 -2.41
N SER A 328 3.39 -4.43 -2.96
CA SER A 328 2.96 -4.43 -4.36
C SER A 328 2.62 -3.01 -4.82
N THR A 329 3.07 -2.63 -6.01
CA THR A 329 2.82 -1.34 -6.67
C THR A 329 1.42 -1.21 -7.30
N VAL A 330 0.55 -2.22 -7.14
CA VAL A 330 -0.84 -2.13 -7.59
C VAL A 330 -1.57 -1.10 -6.73
N GLU A 331 -2.12 -0.05 -7.36
CA GLU A 331 -2.82 1.01 -6.64
C GLU A 331 -4.11 0.51 -5.98
N MET A 332 -4.28 0.84 -4.70
CA MET A 332 -5.54 0.73 -3.98
C MET A 332 -6.33 2.02 -4.14
N ASN A 333 -7.45 1.99 -4.87
CA ASN A 333 -8.34 3.15 -4.99
C ASN A 333 -9.83 2.78 -4.89
N CYS A 334 -10.66 3.74 -4.51
CA CYS A 334 -12.12 3.54 -4.43
C CYS A 334 -12.80 3.57 -5.81
N SER A 335 -12.21 4.32 -6.76
CA SER A 335 -12.80 4.66 -8.08
C SER A 335 -12.37 3.69 -9.18
N THR A 336 -12.46 2.39 -8.93
CA THR A 336 -12.19 1.35 -9.94
C THR A 336 -13.36 1.19 -10.91
N SER A 337 -13.12 0.52 -12.04
CA SER A 337 -14.17 0.07 -12.97
C SER A 337 -15.22 -0.85 -12.31
N ALA A 338 -14.84 -1.59 -11.26
CA ALA A 338 -15.69 -2.54 -10.56
C ALA A 338 -16.51 -1.92 -9.41
N CYS A 339 -16.04 -0.84 -8.77
CA CYS A 339 -16.64 -0.29 -7.56
C CYS A 339 -17.33 1.06 -7.78
N HIS A 340 -16.57 2.14 -7.95
CA HIS A 340 -17.10 3.49 -8.10
C HIS A 340 -16.65 4.15 -9.42
N PRO A 341 -16.99 3.56 -10.59
CA PRO A 341 -16.39 3.91 -11.88
C PRO A 341 -16.59 5.37 -12.30
N THR A 342 -17.66 6.01 -11.81
CA THR A 342 -17.98 7.40 -12.15
C THR A 342 -17.59 8.41 -11.08
N LYS A 343 -17.20 8.00 -9.86
CA LYS A 343 -17.07 8.95 -8.73
C LYS A 343 -15.86 9.87 -8.82
N SER A 344 -14.89 9.58 -9.68
CA SER A 344 -13.79 10.49 -10.03
C SER A 344 -14.14 11.50 -11.15
N THR A 345 -15.30 11.40 -11.79
CA THR A 345 -15.65 12.21 -12.98
C THR A 345 -16.43 13.49 -12.64
N ALA A 346 -16.53 14.39 -13.62
CA ALA A 346 -17.28 15.65 -13.53
C ALA A 346 -18.79 15.49 -13.25
N THR A 347 -19.33 14.27 -13.37
CA THR A 347 -20.75 13.92 -13.15
C THR A 347 -20.93 12.80 -12.10
N GLY A 348 -19.88 12.43 -11.37
CA GLY A 348 -19.91 11.33 -10.41
C GLY A 348 -20.86 11.53 -9.22
N HIS A 349 -20.98 12.76 -8.75
CA HIS A 349 -21.81 13.18 -7.63
C HIS A 349 -22.92 14.13 -8.09
N THR A 350 -23.95 14.25 -7.25
CA THR A 350 -25.18 15.03 -7.49
C THR A 350 -24.95 16.52 -7.71
N THR A 351 -23.82 17.08 -7.27
CA THR A 351 -23.47 18.49 -7.50
C THR A 351 -22.12 18.63 -8.18
N VAL A 352 -22.05 19.59 -9.12
CA VAL A 352 -20.81 19.96 -9.83
C VAL A 352 -19.73 20.41 -8.83
N ASP A 353 -20.11 21.01 -7.72
CA ASP A 353 -19.15 21.43 -6.69
C ASP A 353 -18.47 20.24 -6.01
N VAL A 354 -19.19 19.18 -5.62
CA VAL A 354 -18.54 17.97 -5.08
C VAL A 354 -17.62 17.33 -6.13
N ASN A 355 -18.02 17.31 -7.41
CA ASN A 355 -17.16 16.81 -8.49
C ASN A 355 -15.89 17.64 -8.70
N ARG A 356 -15.87 18.93 -8.34
CA ARG A 356 -14.63 19.74 -8.33
C ARG A 356 -13.69 19.36 -7.18
N HIS A 357 -14.20 18.86 -6.05
CA HIS A 357 -13.40 18.53 -4.86
C HIS A 357 -12.52 17.29 -5.04
N VAL A 358 -12.99 16.26 -5.75
CA VAL A 358 -12.28 14.94 -5.84
C VAL A 358 -10.88 15.01 -6.48
N THR A 359 -10.56 16.13 -7.14
CA THR A 359 -9.23 16.46 -7.68
C THR A 359 -8.18 16.71 -6.58
N ARG A 360 -8.59 17.27 -5.43
CA ARG A 360 -7.73 17.68 -4.31
C ARG A 360 -8.15 17.17 -2.94
N ILE A 361 -9.31 16.52 -2.83
CA ILE A 361 -9.82 15.93 -1.60
C ILE A 361 -9.95 14.42 -1.84
N ALA A 362 -9.37 13.61 -0.95
CA ALA A 362 -9.51 12.16 -1.01
C ALA A 362 -10.95 11.73 -0.67
N CYS A 363 -11.42 10.63 -1.23
CA CYS A 363 -12.76 10.09 -0.94
C CYS A 363 -12.92 9.89 0.58
N GLN A 364 -11.90 9.32 1.21
CA GLN A 364 -11.77 9.11 2.65
C GLN A 364 -12.07 10.38 3.46
N THR A 365 -11.63 11.57 3.03
CA THR A 365 -11.85 12.82 3.79
C THR A 365 -13.33 13.15 3.95
N CYS A 366 -14.14 12.94 2.91
CA CYS A 366 -15.59 13.20 2.99
C CYS A 366 -16.36 12.01 3.57
N HIS A 367 -15.85 10.78 3.37
CA HIS A 367 -16.53 9.53 3.70
C HIS A 367 -16.06 8.87 5.02
N ILE A 368 -15.08 9.43 5.74
CA ILE A 368 -14.66 8.99 7.07
C ILE A 368 -14.68 10.22 7.99
N ASN A 369 -15.89 10.64 8.38
CA ASN A 369 -16.13 11.83 9.20
C ASN A 369 -15.72 11.68 10.67
N LYS A 370 -15.68 10.44 11.16
CA LYS A 370 -15.17 10.02 12.47
C LYS A 370 -14.60 8.60 12.39
N TYR A 371 -13.65 8.29 13.27
CA TYR A 371 -13.06 6.95 13.44
C TYR A 371 -13.12 6.51 14.91
N ALA A 372 -12.71 5.28 15.21
CA ALA A 372 -12.95 4.62 16.50
C ALA A 372 -14.44 4.59 16.85
N LYS A 373 -15.30 4.36 15.85
CA LYS A 373 -16.72 4.11 16.04
C LYS A 373 -16.91 2.74 16.69
N ASN A 374 -17.81 2.63 17.65
CA ASN A 374 -18.24 1.32 18.13
C ASN A 374 -19.16 0.65 17.10
N ALA A 375 -19.10 -0.67 16.97
CA ALA A 375 -20.09 -1.45 16.22
C ALA A 375 -21.32 -1.70 17.10
N ASN A 376 -22.49 -1.20 16.67
CA ASN A 376 -23.71 -1.21 17.51
C ASN A 376 -24.24 -2.61 17.86
N ASP A 377 -23.78 -3.65 17.16
CA ASP A 377 -24.14 -5.06 17.37
C ASP A 377 -23.07 -5.85 18.14
N THR A 378 -22.08 -5.17 18.76
CA THR A 378 -21.05 -5.80 19.59
C THR A 378 -20.98 -5.16 20.98
N ALA A 379 -20.55 -5.93 21.98
CA ALA A 379 -20.42 -5.47 23.37
C ALA A 379 -19.07 -4.80 23.68
N ASN A 380 -18.13 -4.81 22.74
CA ASN A 380 -16.80 -4.24 22.93
C ASN A 380 -16.82 -2.73 22.69
N THR A 381 -15.79 -2.05 23.20
CA THR A 381 -15.46 -0.70 22.76
C THR A 381 -14.32 -0.77 21.75
N GLU A 382 -14.53 -0.15 20.59
CA GLU A 382 -13.50 0.09 19.58
C GLU A 382 -12.67 1.36 19.89
N ALA A 383 -12.60 1.76 21.16
CA ALA A 383 -11.83 2.92 21.60
C ALA A 383 -10.34 2.74 21.25
N THR A 384 -9.83 3.68 20.47
CA THR A 384 -8.46 3.63 19.96
C THR A 384 -7.53 4.47 20.80
N GLU A 385 -6.25 4.09 20.86
CA GLU A 385 -5.27 4.78 21.69
C GLU A 385 -4.88 6.13 21.06
N THR A 386 -4.97 7.22 21.82
CA THR A 386 -4.64 8.59 21.43
C THR A 386 -3.32 9.08 22.05
N HIS A 387 -3.00 8.58 23.25
CA HIS A 387 -1.73 8.79 23.93
C HIS A 387 -1.24 7.50 24.61
N ARG A 388 0.08 7.34 24.78
CA ARG A 388 0.70 6.26 25.56
C ARG A 388 1.80 6.81 26.44
N ASN A 389 1.70 6.60 27.73
CA ASN A 389 2.74 7.01 28.67
C ASN A 389 3.58 5.81 29.10
N TRP A 390 4.81 5.70 28.59
CA TRP A 390 5.74 4.65 29.00
C TRP A 390 6.32 4.85 30.41
N GLN A 391 6.17 6.03 31.01
CA GLN A 391 6.66 6.30 32.38
C GLN A 391 5.77 5.67 33.46
N VAL A 392 4.55 5.23 33.11
CA VAL A 392 3.57 4.65 34.03
C VAL A 392 3.29 3.22 33.60
N ALA A 393 3.55 2.27 34.49
CA ALA A 393 3.27 0.86 34.30
C ALA A 393 1.99 0.44 35.02
N GLU A 394 1.10 -0.24 34.31
CA GLU A 394 -0.13 -0.82 34.85
C GLU A 394 -0.07 -2.34 34.71
N TRP A 395 -0.49 -3.09 35.73
CA TRP A 395 -0.54 -4.55 35.65
C TRP A 395 -1.77 -5.02 34.86
N ASN A 396 -1.56 -5.74 33.77
CA ASN A 396 -2.61 -6.36 32.97
C ASN A 396 -2.73 -7.85 33.33
N ALA A 397 -3.73 -8.20 34.13
CA ALA A 397 -3.98 -9.58 34.56
C ALA A 397 -4.31 -10.52 33.40
N THR A 398 -5.03 -10.06 32.37
CA THR A 398 -5.41 -10.86 31.20
C THR A 398 -4.21 -11.25 30.34
N LEU A 399 -3.21 -10.37 30.24
CA LEU A 399 -1.97 -10.61 29.51
C LEU A 399 -0.82 -11.09 30.41
N ASN A 400 -1.06 -11.20 31.73
CA ASN A 400 -0.11 -11.55 32.77
C ASN A 400 1.23 -10.80 32.68
N ARG A 401 1.16 -9.47 32.48
CA ARG A 401 2.32 -8.59 32.30
C ARG A 401 2.00 -7.13 32.62
N TYR A 402 3.03 -6.31 32.80
CA TYR A 402 2.87 -4.86 32.81
C TYR A 402 2.62 -4.30 31.41
N GLU A 403 1.84 -3.22 31.32
CA GLU A 403 1.58 -2.45 30.10
C GLU A 403 1.82 -0.95 30.37
N PRO A 404 2.25 -0.16 29.38
CA PRO A 404 2.34 1.29 29.52
C PRO A 404 0.95 1.92 29.50
N MET A 405 0.70 2.89 30.38
CA MET A 405 -0.63 3.51 30.54
C MET A 405 -1.15 4.11 29.22
N PRO A 406 -2.30 3.64 28.68
CA PRO A 406 -2.89 4.15 27.46
C PRO A 406 -4.00 5.16 27.75
N THR A 407 -4.06 6.25 26.97
CA THR A 407 -5.28 7.06 26.85
C THR A 407 -6.02 6.60 25.60
N LYS A 408 -7.31 6.25 25.73
CA LYS A 408 -8.16 5.80 24.63
C LYS A 408 -9.42 6.65 24.49
N ALA A 409 -9.97 6.72 23.28
CA ALA A 409 -11.23 7.40 23.00
C ALA A 409 -11.95 6.81 21.78
N ASN A 410 -13.26 7.04 21.74
CA ASN A 410 -14.16 6.71 20.61
C ASN A 410 -14.51 7.95 19.78
N ASP A 411 -15.12 7.72 18.62
CA ASP A 411 -15.79 8.75 17.79
C ASP A 411 -14.93 10.00 17.49
N LEU A 412 -13.64 9.76 17.26
CA LEU A 412 -12.64 10.80 17.07
C LEU A 412 -12.78 11.45 15.69
N ILE A 413 -12.67 12.78 15.66
CA ILE A 413 -12.57 13.56 14.42
C ILE A 413 -11.14 13.38 13.84
N PRO A 414 -10.98 13.05 12.56
CA PRO A 414 -9.65 12.96 11.93
C PRO A 414 -8.85 14.26 12.02
N LYS A 415 -7.52 14.15 12.04
CA LYS A 415 -6.67 15.24 11.56
C LYS A 415 -6.63 15.17 10.04
N TYR A 416 -6.54 16.33 9.39
CA TYR A 416 -6.49 16.42 7.93
C TYR A 416 -5.14 17.01 7.51
N ALA A 417 -4.51 16.39 6.52
CA ALA A 417 -3.23 16.83 5.95
C ALA A 417 -3.20 16.53 4.45
N PHE A 418 -2.43 17.32 3.69
CA PHE A 418 -2.18 17.01 2.29
C PHE A 418 -1.17 15.86 2.20
N TRP A 419 -1.41 14.95 1.25
CA TRP A 419 -0.56 13.79 1.00
C TRP A 419 -0.44 13.55 -0.50
N ASN A 420 0.81 13.37 -0.96
CA ASN A 420 1.18 13.12 -2.35
C ASN A 420 1.56 11.65 -2.63
N GLY A 421 1.34 10.74 -1.67
CA GLY A 421 1.78 9.34 -1.69
C GLY A 421 3.06 9.08 -0.89
N THR A 422 3.96 10.07 -0.81
CA THR A 422 5.23 9.95 -0.08
C THR A 422 5.09 10.30 1.41
N THR A 423 5.94 9.71 2.24
CA THR A 423 5.94 9.87 3.71
C THR A 423 7.31 10.29 4.19
N TRP A 424 7.37 11.24 5.12
CA TRP A 424 8.54 11.47 5.97
C TRP A 424 8.41 10.57 7.21
N GLY A 425 9.45 9.81 7.53
CA GLY A 425 9.42 8.87 8.66
C GLY A 425 10.75 8.75 9.39
N ASN A 426 10.68 8.75 10.72
CA ASN A 426 11.85 8.59 11.57
C ASN A 426 12.21 7.12 11.78
N ASN A 427 13.50 6.80 11.85
CA ASN A 427 14.03 5.46 12.04
C ASN A 427 14.92 5.43 13.29
N ALA A 428 15.06 4.26 13.92
CA ALA A 428 15.66 4.14 15.26
C ALA A 428 17.05 4.80 15.40
N PHE A 429 17.88 4.72 14.35
CA PHE A 429 19.25 5.21 14.38
C PHE A 429 19.40 6.66 13.86
N ASN A 430 18.33 7.29 13.39
CA ASN A 430 18.35 8.69 12.93
C ASN A 430 18.25 9.66 14.11
N ALA A 431 18.63 10.93 13.89
CA ALA A 431 18.32 11.99 14.84
C ALA A 431 16.81 12.25 14.86
N ALA A 432 16.25 12.42 16.06
CA ALA A 432 14.85 12.78 16.23
C ALA A 432 14.62 14.23 15.76
N VAL A 433 13.53 14.46 15.02
CA VAL A 433 13.22 15.78 14.45
C VAL A 433 12.01 16.38 15.15
N LEU A 434 12.22 17.48 15.87
CA LEU A 434 11.17 18.23 16.53
C LEU A 434 10.22 18.86 15.49
N ASP A 435 8.93 18.84 15.78
CA ASP A 435 7.90 19.61 15.09
C ASP A 435 7.63 20.90 15.88
N ALA A 436 8.06 22.04 15.36
CA ALA A 436 7.86 23.32 16.03
C ALA A 436 6.37 23.70 16.16
N ALA A 437 5.47 23.11 15.35
CA ALA A 437 4.04 23.39 15.41
C ALA A 437 3.31 22.58 16.50
N THR A 438 3.81 21.41 16.90
CA THR A 438 3.20 20.57 17.95
C THR A 438 4.02 20.50 19.25
N GLY A 439 5.31 20.88 19.20
CA GLY A 439 6.24 20.69 20.32
C GLY A 439 6.67 19.23 20.54
N ALA A 440 6.27 18.31 19.65
CA ALA A 440 6.58 16.89 19.74
C ALA A 440 7.61 16.45 18.69
N TYR A 441 8.28 15.33 18.93
CA TYR A 441 9.22 14.74 17.98
C TYR A 441 8.49 13.84 16.97
N LYS A 442 8.67 14.15 15.68
CA LYS A 442 7.98 13.49 14.58
C LYS A 442 8.44 12.03 14.45
N VAL A 443 7.47 11.14 14.31
CA VAL A 443 7.71 9.71 14.02
C VAL A 443 7.27 9.35 12.60
N SER A 444 6.09 9.80 12.17
CA SER A 444 5.63 9.72 10.78
C SER A 444 4.78 10.93 10.40
N ARG A 445 4.94 11.40 9.16
CA ARG A 445 4.16 12.48 8.54
C ARG A 445 3.88 12.18 7.06
N PRO A 446 2.63 12.35 6.58
CA PRO A 446 2.39 12.47 5.14
C PRO A 446 3.12 13.70 4.60
N VAL A 447 3.67 13.61 3.39
CA VAL A 447 4.26 14.76 2.69
C VAL A 447 3.23 15.30 1.70
N GLY A 448 2.99 16.61 1.76
CA GLY A 448 2.14 17.31 0.82
C GLY A 448 1.70 18.68 1.33
N ALA A 449 1.44 19.60 0.41
CA ALA A 449 0.87 20.91 0.66
C ALA A 449 -0.20 21.28 -0.38
N ILE A 450 -0.98 22.33 -0.10
CA ILE A 450 -1.99 22.86 -1.03
C ILE A 450 -1.37 23.36 -2.35
N SER A 451 -0.17 23.91 -2.28
CA SER A 451 0.64 24.40 -3.40
C SER A 451 1.10 23.31 -4.36
N ASP A 452 1.06 22.04 -3.94
CA ASP A 452 1.64 20.94 -4.70
C ASP A 452 0.78 20.56 -5.92
N PRO A 453 1.36 19.83 -6.90
CA PRO A 453 0.65 19.40 -8.09
C PRO A 453 -0.60 18.55 -7.82
N VAL A 454 -1.43 18.49 -8.86
CA VAL A 454 -2.59 17.58 -8.95
C VAL A 454 -2.15 16.15 -8.68
N GLY A 455 -2.89 15.44 -7.84
CA GLY A 455 -2.47 14.15 -7.26
C GLY A 455 -2.21 14.28 -5.75
N THR A 456 -1.68 15.41 -5.30
CA THR A 456 -1.63 15.74 -3.87
C THR A 456 -3.03 16.08 -3.37
N LYS A 457 -3.57 15.24 -2.48
CA LYS A 457 -4.93 15.39 -1.94
C LYS A 457 -4.93 15.53 -0.42
N LEU A 458 -5.97 16.18 0.10
CA LEU A 458 -6.26 16.20 1.53
C LEU A 458 -6.83 14.83 1.95
N TYR A 459 -6.18 14.18 2.91
CA TYR A 459 -6.58 12.88 3.49
C TYR A 459 -6.91 13.01 4.99
N PRO A 460 -7.73 12.09 5.54
CA PRO A 460 -7.96 11.96 6.97
C PRO A 460 -6.92 11.03 7.62
N PHE A 461 -6.49 11.41 8.82
CA PHE A 461 -5.48 10.71 9.60
C PHE A 461 -5.91 10.56 11.05
N LYS A 462 -5.65 9.38 11.63
CA LYS A 462 -5.53 9.23 13.08
C LYS A 462 -4.28 9.99 13.52
N TYR A 463 -4.41 10.77 14.59
CA TYR A 463 -3.28 11.39 15.27
C TYR A 463 -2.99 10.66 16.57
N LYS A 464 -1.72 10.31 16.77
CA LYS A 464 -1.24 9.54 17.92
C LYS A 464 -0.07 10.26 18.56
N THR A 465 -0.05 10.31 19.89
CA THR A 465 1.11 10.78 20.67
C THR A 465 1.62 9.70 21.63
N ALA A 466 2.84 9.84 22.14
CA ALA A 466 3.35 9.03 23.25
C ALA A 466 4.45 9.77 24.03
N SER A 467 4.58 9.49 25.33
CA SER A 467 5.75 9.86 26.13
C SER A 467 6.82 8.79 25.98
N GLN A 468 7.97 9.14 25.41
CA GLN A 468 9.07 8.21 25.08
C GLN A 468 10.43 8.83 25.45
N ALA A 469 11.42 7.99 25.73
CA ALA A 469 12.76 8.47 26.07
C ALA A 469 13.52 9.00 24.84
N LEU A 470 14.24 10.11 25.03
CA LEU A 470 15.18 10.68 24.08
C LEU A 470 16.59 10.68 24.70
N ALA A 471 17.53 9.99 24.07
CA ALA A 471 18.93 9.92 24.49
C ALA A 471 19.85 10.19 23.29
N ASN A 472 20.92 10.98 23.48
CA ASN A 472 21.87 11.33 22.41
C ASN A 472 21.19 11.80 21.09
N GLY A 473 20.11 12.58 21.22
CA GLY A 473 19.32 13.08 20.08
C GLY A 473 18.49 12.02 19.33
N LYS A 474 18.32 10.80 19.86
CA LYS A 474 17.53 9.71 19.25
C LYS A 474 16.40 9.27 20.18
N VAL A 475 15.27 8.85 19.60
CA VAL A 475 14.18 8.22 20.36
C VAL A 475 14.62 6.79 20.72
N VAL A 476 14.64 6.47 22.01
CA VAL A 476 15.18 5.20 22.50
C VAL A 476 14.20 4.06 22.24
N THR A 477 14.68 2.99 21.60
CA THR A 477 13.96 1.74 21.39
C THR A 477 14.00 0.90 22.67
N LEU A 478 13.24 1.30 23.70
CA LEU A 478 13.22 0.63 25.00
C LEU A 478 12.92 -0.88 24.89
N SER A 479 13.45 -1.67 25.82
CA SER A 479 13.16 -3.09 25.96
C SER A 479 11.73 -3.28 26.46
N THR A 480 10.80 -3.52 25.53
CA THR A 480 9.41 -3.88 25.85
C THR A 480 9.35 -5.20 26.61
N ALA A 481 10.30 -6.11 26.41
CA ALA A 481 10.40 -7.35 27.18
C ALA A 481 10.71 -7.06 28.67
N THR A 482 11.69 -6.20 28.94
CA THR A 482 12.03 -5.76 30.31
C THR A 482 10.86 -5.01 30.93
N PHE A 483 10.24 -4.08 30.20
CA PHE A 483 9.10 -3.31 30.70
C PHE A 483 7.92 -4.22 31.05
N PHE A 484 7.51 -5.12 30.14
CA PHE A 484 6.40 -6.04 30.36
C PHE A 484 6.64 -7.00 31.53
N ALA A 485 7.89 -7.41 31.78
CA ALA A 485 8.24 -8.27 32.90
C ALA A 485 8.30 -7.55 34.26
N THR A 486 8.68 -6.27 34.30
CA THR A 486 9.10 -5.60 35.55
C THR A 486 8.35 -4.31 35.88
N GLY A 487 7.67 -3.68 34.91
CA GLY A 487 7.12 -2.32 35.04
C GLY A 487 8.17 -1.21 35.14
N ASN A 488 9.47 -1.54 35.10
CA ASN A 488 10.54 -0.56 35.30
C ASN A 488 10.89 0.16 33.98
N TYR A 489 10.37 1.37 33.82
CA TYR A 489 10.65 2.24 32.66
C TYR A 489 12.15 2.54 32.50
N ASP A 490 12.84 2.91 33.58
CA ASP A 490 14.25 3.32 33.52
C ASP A 490 15.16 2.17 33.10
N GLN A 491 14.95 0.97 33.65
CA GLN A 491 15.69 -0.22 33.21
C GLN A 491 15.37 -0.57 31.74
N ALA A 492 14.10 -0.51 31.33
CA ALA A 492 13.72 -0.77 29.95
C ALA A 492 14.35 0.22 28.96
N VAL A 493 14.47 1.50 29.33
CA VAL A 493 15.16 2.53 28.54
C VAL A 493 16.66 2.24 28.48
N LYS A 494 17.30 1.89 29.60
CA LYS A 494 18.73 1.53 29.66
C LYS A 494 19.07 0.31 28.80
N ASP A 495 18.26 -0.74 28.86
CA ASP A 495 18.40 -1.93 28.02
C ASP A 495 18.22 -1.58 26.53
N GLY A 496 17.25 -0.72 26.21
CA GLY A 496 17.00 -0.23 24.86
C GLY A 496 18.16 0.60 24.30
N MET A 497 18.80 1.43 25.12
CA MET A 497 20.01 2.16 24.74
C MET A 497 21.12 1.20 24.32
N VAL A 498 21.35 0.11 25.08
CA VAL A 498 22.34 -0.92 24.72
C VAL A 498 22.04 -1.55 23.36
N TYR A 499 20.76 -1.87 23.07
CA TYR A 499 20.38 -2.40 21.75
C TYR A 499 20.59 -1.43 20.58
N MET A 500 20.72 -0.14 20.86
CA MET A 500 21.02 0.92 19.89
C MET A 500 22.51 1.27 19.81
N GLY A 501 23.37 0.63 20.62
CA GLY A 501 24.79 1.00 20.75
C GLY A 501 25.01 2.30 21.54
N ILE A 502 24.02 2.77 22.30
CA ILE A 502 24.11 3.91 23.21
C ILE A 502 24.51 3.36 24.60
N PRO A 503 25.54 3.88 25.28
CA PRO A 503 25.89 3.44 26.64
C PRO A 503 24.70 3.59 27.60
N SER A 504 24.43 2.58 28.42
CA SER A 504 23.31 2.58 29.39
C SER A 504 23.40 3.67 30.46
N THR A 505 24.58 4.29 30.63
CA THR A 505 24.83 5.45 31.49
C THR A 505 24.51 6.80 30.83
N THR A 506 24.14 6.82 29.56
CA THR A 506 23.79 8.05 28.84
C THR A 506 22.53 8.66 29.43
N ALA A 507 22.58 9.95 29.80
CA ALA A 507 21.41 10.66 30.27
C ALA A 507 20.33 10.75 29.17
N TYR A 508 19.07 10.55 29.57
CA TYR A 508 17.91 10.69 28.70
C TYR A 508 16.87 11.62 29.33
N SER A 509 16.04 12.22 28.49
CA SER A 509 14.82 12.92 28.91
C SER A 509 13.60 12.17 28.39
N THR A 510 12.42 12.40 28.96
CA THR A 510 11.17 11.96 28.32
C THR A 510 10.60 13.10 27.49
N VAL A 511 10.23 12.79 26.24
CA VAL A 511 9.68 13.73 25.27
C VAL A 511 8.35 13.21 24.75
N THR A 512 7.50 14.11 24.25
CA THR A 512 6.35 13.69 23.44
C THR A 512 6.81 13.36 22.03
N THR A 513 6.43 12.20 21.51
CA THR A 513 6.54 11.82 20.10
C THR A 513 5.15 11.75 19.48
N ASP A 514 5.04 11.95 18.16
CA ASP A 514 3.75 11.94 17.47
C ASP A 514 3.79 11.36 16.02
N GLU A 515 2.64 10.83 15.57
CA GLU A 515 2.48 10.32 14.21
C GLU A 515 1.06 10.51 13.65
N LEU A 516 0.99 10.54 12.31
CA LEU A 516 -0.24 10.56 11.52
C LEU A 516 -0.36 9.26 10.72
N GLN A 517 -1.47 8.55 10.92
CA GLN A 517 -1.76 7.26 10.28
C GLN A 517 -3.01 7.39 9.40
N ALA A 518 -2.89 7.10 8.10
CA ALA A 518 -4.00 7.27 7.15
C ALA A 518 -5.21 6.39 7.49
N LEU A 519 -6.39 7.01 7.55
CA LEU A 519 -7.68 6.32 7.78
C LEU A 519 -8.27 5.91 6.43
N ASN A 520 -8.69 4.65 6.30
CA ASN A 520 -9.15 4.07 5.04
C ASN A 520 -10.40 3.18 5.17
N HIS A 521 -10.75 2.78 6.39
CA HIS A 521 -11.89 1.91 6.71
C HIS A 521 -12.90 2.67 7.58
N GLN A 522 -13.90 1.96 8.10
CA GLN A 522 -15.02 2.55 8.84
C GLN A 522 -15.83 3.56 8.00
N VAL A 523 -16.00 3.27 6.70
CA VAL A 523 -16.83 4.11 5.81
C VAL A 523 -18.32 3.83 6.06
N PRO A 524 -19.12 4.80 6.53
CA PRO A 524 -20.56 4.63 6.73
C PRO A 524 -21.34 4.82 5.41
N PRO A 525 -22.66 4.57 5.37
CA PRO A 525 -23.49 4.78 4.19
C PRO A 525 -23.57 6.27 3.86
N ALA A 526 -23.49 6.63 2.57
CA ALA A 526 -23.30 8.02 2.16
C ALA A 526 -24.41 8.99 2.64
N THR A 527 -25.67 8.54 2.65
CA THR A 527 -26.82 9.37 3.06
C THR A 527 -26.72 9.73 4.55
N GLY A 528 -26.55 11.02 4.84
CA GLY A 528 -26.53 11.56 6.20
C GLY A 528 -25.21 11.42 6.98
N ASN A 529 -24.24 10.62 6.51
CA ASN A 529 -23.00 10.34 7.24
C ASN A 529 -21.72 10.91 6.58
N VAL A 530 -21.82 11.55 5.42
CA VAL A 530 -20.69 12.26 4.79
C VAL A 530 -20.53 13.68 5.34
N LEU A 531 -19.33 14.25 5.22
CA LEU A 531 -19.11 15.66 5.59
C LEU A 531 -19.97 16.61 4.73
N ALA A 532 -20.80 17.40 5.42
CA ALA A 532 -21.54 18.49 4.80
C ALA A 532 -20.62 19.69 4.51
N CYS A 533 -21.04 20.59 3.62
CA CYS A 533 -20.30 21.83 3.33
C CYS A 533 -19.98 22.62 4.62
N ALA A 534 -20.91 22.64 5.58
CA ALA A 534 -20.79 23.27 6.89
C ALA A 534 -19.61 22.76 7.76
N SER A 535 -19.14 21.52 7.54
CA SER A 535 -18.01 20.94 8.27
C SER A 535 -16.66 21.58 7.89
N CYS A 536 -16.61 22.24 6.72
CA CYS A 536 -15.41 22.84 6.13
C CYS A 536 -15.55 24.35 5.80
N HIS A 537 -16.79 24.82 5.60
CA HIS A 537 -17.10 26.19 5.13
C HIS A 537 -18.30 26.80 5.90
N PRO A 538 -18.32 28.13 6.13
CA PRO A 538 -17.20 29.05 6.01
C PRO A 538 -16.20 28.82 7.16
N ASN A 539 -14.93 29.14 6.93
CA ASN A 539 -13.84 28.76 7.83
C ASN A 539 -13.97 29.29 9.28
N ALA A 540 -14.71 30.38 9.50
CA ALA A 540 -14.95 30.94 10.83
C ALA A 540 -15.84 30.05 11.73
N THR A 541 -16.72 29.25 11.12
CA THR A 541 -17.70 28.40 11.82
C THR A 541 -17.56 26.91 11.51
N ALA A 542 -16.57 26.54 10.70
CA ALA A 542 -16.33 25.16 10.30
C ALA A 542 -16.03 24.26 11.51
N THR A 543 -16.86 23.23 11.70
CA THR A 543 -16.82 22.37 12.89
C THR A 543 -15.70 21.33 12.88
N GLN A 544 -15.10 21.02 11.73
CA GLN A 544 -14.01 20.06 11.60
C GLN A 544 -12.77 20.62 10.88
N LEU A 545 -12.91 21.15 9.67
CA LEU A 545 -11.77 21.58 8.84
C LEU A 545 -11.58 23.10 8.88
N LYS A 546 -10.57 23.56 9.61
CA LYS A 546 -10.11 24.96 9.61
C LYS A 546 -9.14 25.22 8.45
N LEU A 547 -9.67 25.30 7.24
CA LEU A 547 -8.96 25.53 5.98
C LEU A 547 -7.89 26.64 6.02
N ILE A 548 -8.22 27.84 6.53
CA ILE A 548 -7.29 28.99 6.48
C ILE A 548 -6.12 28.81 7.45
N THR A 549 -6.41 28.46 8.70
CA THR A 549 -5.39 28.43 9.76
C THR A 549 -4.49 27.20 9.67
N ASN A 550 -4.99 26.07 9.16
CA ASN A 550 -4.32 24.78 9.28
C ASN A 550 -3.91 24.16 7.93
N LEU A 551 -4.44 24.63 6.79
CA LEU A 551 -4.31 23.96 5.49
C LEU A 551 -3.86 24.89 4.34
N GLY A 552 -3.32 26.07 4.65
CA GLY A 552 -2.71 26.96 3.66
C GLY A 552 -3.68 27.74 2.76
N TYR A 553 -4.99 27.70 3.04
CA TYR A 553 -6.00 28.47 2.27
C TYR A 553 -6.03 29.98 2.60
N GLY A 554 -5.10 30.48 3.41
CA GLY A 554 -5.00 31.91 3.74
C GLY A 554 -4.67 32.80 2.54
N LEU A 555 -4.95 34.09 2.68
CA LEU A 555 -4.48 35.10 1.72
C LEU A 555 -2.96 35.22 1.80
N LYS A 556 -2.31 35.57 0.67
CA LYS A 556 -0.85 35.79 0.61
C LYS A 556 -0.36 37.05 1.34
N GLY A 557 -1.28 37.88 1.82
CA GLY A 557 -1.01 39.10 2.58
C GLY A 557 -2.30 39.74 3.11
N PRO A 558 -2.22 40.92 3.74
CA PRO A 558 -3.39 41.65 4.21
C PRO A 558 -4.39 41.95 3.08
N THR A 559 -5.68 41.97 3.41
CA THR A 559 -6.77 42.23 2.43
C THR A 559 -6.56 43.54 1.67
N SER A 560 -6.07 44.59 2.35
CA SER A 560 -5.73 45.90 1.77
C SER A 560 -4.67 45.81 0.67
N VAL A 561 -3.68 44.93 0.82
CA VAL A 561 -2.59 44.70 -0.14
C VAL A 561 -3.00 43.72 -1.26
N VAL A 562 -3.85 42.75 -0.95
CA VAL A 562 -4.32 41.76 -1.94
C VAL A 562 -5.37 42.35 -2.87
N CYS A 563 -6.33 43.12 -2.36
CA CYS A 563 -7.44 43.63 -3.17
C CYS A 563 -7.05 44.85 -4.03
N SER A 564 -6.13 45.70 -3.54
CA SER A 564 -5.63 46.88 -4.25
C SER A 564 -4.87 46.57 -5.55
N GLN A 565 -4.46 45.32 -5.77
CA GLN A 565 -3.84 44.85 -7.03
C GLN A 565 -4.78 44.96 -8.24
N CYS A 566 -6.09 45.05 -8.05
CA CYS A 566 -7.08 45.08 -9.15
C CYS A 566 -8.09 46.22 -9.04
N HIS A 567 -8.49 46.59 -7.81
CA HIS A 567 -9.54 47.57 -7.57
C HIS A 567 -9.24 48.39 -6.30
N ASN A 568 -9.74 49.62 -6.23
CA ASN A 568 -9.74 50.41 -4.99
C ASN A 568 -10.28 49.57 -3.82
N GLU A 569 -9.73 49.79 -2.62
CA GLU A 569 -10.02 48.97 -1.45
C GLU A 569 -11.53 48.88 -1.18
N LYS A 570 -12.05 47.65 -1.18
CA LYS A 570 -13.45 47.33 -0.86
C LYS A 570 -13.45 46.50 0.41
N SER A 571 -14.42 46.75 1.29
CA SER A 571 -14.68 45.86 2.42
C SER A 571 -14.85 44.43 1.91
N PRO A 572 -14.16 43.43 2.51
CA PRO A 572 -14.30 42.05 2.09
C PRO A 572 -15.75 41.60 2.23
N ARG A 573 -16.30 41.05 1.15
CA ARG A 573 -17.66 40.48 1.12
C ARG A 573 -17.63 39.04 1.66
N ASP A 574 -18.79 38.39 1.66
CA ASP A 574 -18.88 36.97 1.94
C ASP A 574 -18.01 36.12 0.99
N TYR A 575 -17.78 34.87 1.42
CA TYR A 575 -16.97 33.89 0.69
C TYR A 575 -17.39 33.71 -0.78
N VAL A 576 -18.70 33.66 -1.05
CA VAL A 576 -19.25 33.38 -2.39
C VAL A 576 -18.99 34.58 -3.30
N SER A 577 -19.32 35.79 -2.83
CA SER A 577 -19.06 37.02 -3.58
C SER A 577 -17.58 37.24 -3.87
N MET A 578 -16.66 36.83 -2.98
CA MET A 578 -15.22 36.91 -3.24
C MET A 578 -14.74 35.84 -4.23
N HIS A 579 -15.29 34.62 -4.18
CA HIS A 579 -14.90 33.53 -5.09
C HIS A 579 -15.55 33.61 -6.48
N ASN A 580 -16.41 34.59 -6.74
CA ASN A 580 -16.83 34.95 -8.10
C ASN A 580 -15.65 35.38 -9.01
N HIS A 581 -14.52 35.84 -8.46
CA HIS A 581 -13.29 36.00 -9.24
C HIS A 581 -12.86 34.68 -9.89
N VAL A 582 -12.95 33.57 -9.14
CA VAL A 582 -12.59 32.24 -9.64
C VAL A 582 -13.70 31.65 -10.51
N ASN A 583 -14.96 31.74 -10.07
CA ASN A 583 -16.08 31.04 -10.70
C ASN A 583 -16.73 31.79 -11.88
N VAL A 584 -16.59 33.12 -11.96
CA VAL A 584 -17.20 33.96 -13.01
C VAL A 584 -16.14 34.68 -13.85
N LYS A 585 -15.07 35.21 -13.23
CA LYS A 585 -13.97 35.87 -13.99
C LYS A 585 -12.89 34.89 -14.47
N GLY A 586 -12.87 33.66 -13.94
CA GLY A 586 -11.91 32.63 -14.30
C GLY A 586 -10.48 32.94 -13.84
N TYR A 587 -10.33 33.71 -12.77
CA TYR A 587 -9.03 34.11 -12.22
C TYR A 587 -8.44 33.02 -11.30
N ASP A 588 -7.12 32.82 -11.38
CA ASP A 588 -6.41 31.81 -10.60
C ASP A 588 -6.27 32.19 -9.11
N CYS A 589 -6.20 31.17 -8.26
CA CYS A 589 -6.06 31.33 -6.83
C CYS A 589 -4.78 32.08 -6.43
N SER A 590 -3.70 32.03 -7.22
CA SER A 590 -2.42 32.70 -6.93
C SER A 590 -2.49 34.23 -6.92
N LEU A 591 -3.55 34.82 -7.49
CA LEU A 591 -3.80 36.26 -7.35
C LEU A 591 -4.12 36.65 -5.91
N CYS A 592 -4.74 35.77 -5.11
CA CYS A 592 -5.11 36.06 -3.72
C CYS A 592 -4.36 35.21 -2.68
N HIS A 593 -3.87 34.03 -3.06
CA HIS A 593 -3.31 33.00 -2.18
C HIS A 593 -1.88 32.60 -2.58
N ASN A 594 -1.21 31.82 -1.73
CA ASN A 594 0.12 31.25 -2.01
C ASN A 594 0.05 29.92 -2.80
N PHE A 595 -1.02 29.67 -3.55
CA PHE A 595 -1.20 28.46 -4.38
C PHE A 595 -2.01 28.77 -5.63
N SER A 596 -1.73 28.06 -6.72
CA SER A 596 -2.52 28.07 -7.96
C SER A 596 -3.36 26.81 -8.10
N ARG A 597 -4.33 26.81 -9.04
CA ARG A 597 -5.18 25.67 -9.37
C ARG A 597 -5.17 25.39 -10.88
N PRO A 598 -4.02 24.97 -11.46
CA PRO A 598 -3.87 24.78 -12.90
C PRO A 598 -4.86 23.76 -13.48
N GLU A 599 -5.33 22.79 -12.70
CA GLU A 599 -6.37 21.83 -13.11
C GLU A 599 -7.73 22.48 -13.44
N ARG A 600 -7.92 23.75 -13.06
CA ARG A 600 -9.13 24.53 -13.35
C ARG A 600 -9.00 25.41 -14.59
N GLY A 601 -7.84 25.46 -15.25
CA GLY A 601 -7.62 26.27 -16.46
C GLY A 601 -7.80 27.78 -16.24
N LEU A 602 -7.42 28.28 -15.07
CA LEU A 602 -7.67 29.66 -14.65
C LEU A 602 -6.58 30.63 -15.16
N LYS A 603 -6.96 31.90 -15.30
CA LYS A 603 -6.08 33.00 -15.76
C LYS A 603 -5.17 33.48 -14.63
N MET A 604 -3.87 33.55 -14.91
CA MET A 604 -2.85 34.02 -13.96
C MET A 604 -2.75 35.55 -13.84
N THR A 605 -3.47 36.30 -14.70
CA THR A 605 -3.51 37.76 -14.68
C THR A 605 -4.95 38.26 -14.73
N PRO A 606 -5.29 39.36 -14.03
CA PRO A 606 -6.51 40.11 -14.31
C PRO A 606 -6.51 40.61 -15.76
N ASN A 607 -7.71 40.75 -16.33
CA ASN A 607 -7.96 41.50 -17.56
C ASN A 607 -8.10 43.00 -17.25
#